data_AF-A0AAU4EZY9-F1
#
_entry.id   AF-A0AAU4EZY9-F1
#
_cell.length_a   1.000
_cell.length_b   1.000
_cell.length_c   1.000
_cell.angle_alpha   90.00
_cell.angle_beta   90.00
_cell.angle_gamma   90.00
#
_symmetry.space_group_name_H-M   'P 1'
#
loop_
_entity.id
_entity.type
_entity.pdbx_description
1 polymer ?
#
loop_
_entity_poly.entity_id
_entity_poly.type
_entity_poly.pdbx_seq_one_letter_code
_entity_poly.pdbx_strand_id
1 'polypeptide(L)'
;MYWPVPASWTPRDEAELVAGWRLWLELSDRAWPTAAWDGTPAGAVAQLRDLLAACDEIETSYRDATAEPSAGFLRLVQGLVLTAGTAIGLWWDDFDQLDSERAALLHDDLARFAEQAEEVLTLLAVNGGWTRLDEERRRPA
;
A
#
# COMPACT_ATOMS: atom_id res chain seq x y z
N MET A 1 -8.89 -11.00 -5.81
CA MET A 1 -9.85 -10.09 -6.46
C MET A 1 -9.09 -8.81 -6.76
N TYR A 2 -8.98 -8.38 -8.02
CA TYR A 2 -8.24 -7.15 -8.36
C TYR A 2 -9.13 -5.95 -8.04
N TRP A 3 -8.76 -5.15 -7.04
CA TRP A 3 -9.44 -3.88 -6.81
C TRP A 3 -8.80 -2.83 -7.71
N PRO A 4 -9.53 -2.26 -8.68
CA PRO A 4 -8.92 -1.33 -9.62
C PRO A 4 -8.50 -0.05 -8.91
N VAL A 5 -7.27 0.40 -9.17
CA VAL A 5 -6.85 1.76 -8.84
C VAL A 5 -7.68 2.73 -9.70
N PRO A 6 -8.31 3.76 -9.12
CA PRO A 6 -9.07 4.73 -9.90
C PRO A 6 -8.18 5.41 -10.95
N ALA A 7 -8.74 5.66 -12.12
CA ALA A 7 -8.02 6.27 -13.25
C ALA A 7 -7.51 7.70 -12.96
N SER A 8 -8.10 8.38 -11.98
CA SER A 8 -7.64 9.67 -11.49
C SER A 8 -7.98 9.86 -10.01
N TRP A 9 -7.14 10.64 -9.33
CA TRP A 9 -7.38 11.21 -8.01
C TRP A 9 -6.98 12.67 -8.08
N THR A 10 -7.78 13.59 -7.56
CA THR A 10 -7.39 14.99 -7.43
C THR A 10 -7.81 15.42 -6.03
N PRO A 11 -6.88 15.91 -5.19
CA PRO A 11 -7.21 16.32 -3.84
C PRO A 11 -8.25 17.45 -3.88
N ARG A 12 -9.36 17.29 -3.15
CA ARG A 12 -10.43 18.30 -3.14
C ARG A 12 -10.15 19.45 -2.18
N ASP A 13 -9.41 19.16 -1.11
CA ASP A 13 -9.04 20.11 -0.07
C ASP A 13 -7.61 19.82 0.45
N GLU A 14 -7.13 20.70 1.32
CA GLU A 14 -5.80 20.55 1.93
C GLU A 14 -5.71 19.28 2.80
N ALA A 15 -6.80 18.91 3.48
CA ALA A 15 -6.85 17.70 4.31
C ALA A 15 -6.63 16.43 3.46
N GLU A 16 -7.25 16.36 2.28
CA GLU A 16 -7.09 15.25 1.34
C GLU A 16 -5.69 15.24 0.71
N LEU A 17 -5.10 16.41 0.42
CA LEU A 17 -3.71 16.51 -0.04
C LEU A 17 -2.74 15.97 1.03
N VAL A 18 -2.93 16.34 2.29
CA VAL A 18 -2.12 15.86 3.42
C VAL A 18 -2.30 14.36 3.62
N ALA A 19 -3.53 13.84 3.53
CA ALA A 19 -3.79 12.41 3.63
C ALA A 19 -3.13 11.64 2.47
N GLY A 20 -3.22 12.16 1.24
CA GLY A 20 -2.51 11.64 0.07
C GLY A 20 -0.99 11.64 0.25
N TRP A 21 -0.43 12.69 0.86
CA TRP A 21 1.00 12.79 1.13
C TRP A 21 1.46 11.74 2.15
N ARG A 22 0.73 11.59 3.25
CA ARG A 22 1.01 10.57 4.27
C ARG A 22 0.96 9.17 3.66
N LEU A 23 -0.05 8.88 2.83
CA LEU A 23 -0.16 7.60 2.15
C LEU A 23 1.00 7.37 1.17
N TRP A 24 1.39 8.40 0.42
CA TRP A 24 2.54 8.31 -0.50
C TRP A 24 3.83 7.96 0.25
N LEU A 25 4.11 8.62 1.38
CA LEU A 25 5.27 8.33 2.23
C LEU A 25 5.25 6.90 2.79
N GLU A 26 4.11 6.46 3.32
CA GLU A 26 3.98 5.10 3.87
C GLU A 26 4.23 4.01 2.83
N LEU A 27 3.84 4.26 1.57
CA LEU A 27 4.08 3.32 0.48
C LEU A 27 5.50 3.42 -0.08
N SER A 28 6.09 4.63 -0.13
CA SER A 28 7.41 4.85 -0.73
C SER A 28 8.54 4.22 0.07
N ASP A 29 8.37 4.13 1.38
CA ASP A 29 9.42 3.70 2.31
C ASP A 29 9.45 2.17 2.53
N ARG A 30 8.54 1.42 1.89
CA ARG A 30 8.37 -0.02 2.11
C ARG A 30 8.76 -0.86 0.89
N ALA A 31 9.14 -2.10 1.18
CA ALA A 31 9.41 -3.14 0.18
C ALA A 31 8.68 -4.43 0.56
N TRP A 32 8.43 -5.32 -0.40
CA TRP A 32 7.59 -6.50 -0.22
C TRP A 32 8.29 -7.75 -0.78
N PRO A 33 8.86 -8.63 0.06
CA PRO A 33 9.09 -8.47 1.50
C PRO A 33 10.27 -7.53 1.78
N THR A 34 10.50 -7.17 3.04
CA THR A 34 11.64 -6.31 3.41
C THR A 34 12.90 -7.07 3.73
N ALA A 35 14.00 -6.32 3.83
CA ALA A 35 15.30 -6.85 4.26
C ALA A 35 15.29 -7.47 5.66
N ALA A 36 14.29 -7.17 6.49
CA ALA A 36 14.13 -7.74 7.84
C ALA A 36 13.36 -9.08 7.85
N TRP A 37 12.96 -9.59 6.68
CA TRP A 37 12.23 -10.84 6.56
C TRP A 37 13.02 -12.03 7.11
N ASP A 38 12.37 -12.83 7.97
CA ASP A 38 12.95 -13.99 8.66
C ASP A 38 12.91 -15.30 7.86
N GLY A 39 12.38 -15.27 6.63
CA GLY A 39 12.22 -16.43 5.75
C GLY A 39 10.88 -17.17 5.91
N THR A 40 10.01 -16.75 6.84
CA THR A 40 8.67 -17.34 7.04
C THR A 40 7.59 -16.55 6.27
N PRO A 41 6.50 -17.18 5.80
CA PRO A 41 5.40 -16.46 5.19
C PRO A 41 4.80 -15.38 6.11
N ALA A 42 4.59 -15.71 7.39
CA ALA A 42 4.12 -14.78 8.41
C ALA A 42 5.02 -13.54 8.52
N GLY A 43 6.35 -13.74 8.51
CA GLY A 43 7.32 -12.65 8.51
C GLY A 43 7.28 -11.81 7.22
N ALA A 44 6.98 -12.43 6.07
CA ALA A 44 6.89 -11.72 4.80
C ALA A 44 5.68 -10.78 4.73
N VAL A 45 4.54 -11.19 5.30
CA VAL A 45 3.30 -10.39 5.32
C VAL A 45 3.17 -9.48 6.54
N ALA A 46 4.10 -9.54 7.51
CA ALA A 46 4.05 -8.73 8.72
C ALA A 46 3.93 -7.22 8.41
N GLN A 47 4.71 -6.71 7.45
CA GLN A 47 4.63 -5.30 7.08
C GLN A 47 3.34 -4.91 6.37
N LEU A 48 2.64 -5.85 5.72
CA LEU A 48 1.33 -5.54 5.15
C LEU A 48 0.36 -5.19 6.27
N ARG A 49 0.46 -5.82 7.44
CA ARG A 49 -0.35 -5.49 8.61
C ARG A 49 -0.03 -4.11 9.15
N ASP A 50 1.26 -3.77 9.24
CA ASP A 50 1.69 -2.45 9.68
C ASP A 50 1.20 -1.37 8.70
N LEU A 51 1.12 -1.69 7.40
CA LEU A 51 0.55 -0.79 6.40
C LEU A 51 -0.96 -0.67 6.57
N LEU A 52 -1.68 -1.77 6.84
CA LEU A 52 -3.12 -1.69 7.13
C LEU A 52 -3.42 -0.79 8.33
N ALA A 53 -2.61 -0.86 9.37
CA ALA A 53 -2.73 0.03 10.53
C ALA A 53 -2.46 1.50 10.16
N ALA A 54 -1.43 1.78 9.36
CA ALA A 54 -1.16 3.12 8.87
C ALA A 54 -2.28 3.67 7.96
N CYS A 55 -2.83 2.82 7.09
CA CYS A 55 -3.99 3.15 6.26
C CYS A 55 -5.22 3.52 7.10
N ASP A 56 -5.53 2.75 8.15
CA ASP A 56 -6.62 3.03 9.08
C ASP A 56 -6.41 4.35 9.82
N GLU A 57 -5.19 4.62 10.28
CA GLU A 57 -4.83 5.89 10.95
C GLU A 57 -4.97 7.09 10.00
N ILE A 58 -4.48 6.97 8.76
CA ILE A 58 -4.58 8.02 7.74
C ILE A 58 -6.05 8.28 7.38
N GLU A 59 -6.83 7.22 7.16
CA GLU A 59 -8.26 7.33 6.86
C GLU A 59 -9.01 8.01 8.00
N THR A 60 -8.78 7.58 9.25
CA THR A 60 -9.41 8.15 10.44
C THR A 60 -9.06 9.63 10.58
N SER A 61 -7.76 9.97 10.49
CA SER A 61 -7.29 11.35 10.56
C SER A 61 -7.91 12.23 9.47
N TYR A 62 -8.04 11.69 8.25
CA TYR A 62 -8.67 12.40 7.14
C TYR A 62 -10.15 12.68 7.40
N ARG A 63 -10.89 11.67 7.87
CA ARG A 63 -12.32 11.79 8.20
C ARG A 63 -12.58 12.80 9.32
N ASP A 64 -11.68 12.89 10.29
CA ASP A 64 -11.79 13.87 11.37
C ASP A 64 -11.47 15.30 10.93
N ALA A 65 -10.62 15.46 9.90
CA ALA A 65 -10.16 16.76 9.39
C ALA A 65 -11.12 17.41 8.38
N THR A 66 -12.13 16.70 7.87
CA THR A 66 -13.07 17.23 6.87
C THR A 66 -14.51 16.79 7.14
N ALA A 67 -15.47 17.68 6.88
CA ALA A 67 -16.89 17.37 7.08
C ALA A 67 -17.46 16.42 6.00
N GLU A 68 -16.85 16.39 4.81
CA GLU A 68 -17.33 15.60 3.68
C GLU A 68 -16.18 14.83 3.03
N PRO A 69 -15.74 13.68 3.59
CA PRO A 69 -14.61 12.90 3.06
C PRO A 69 -14.81 12.43 1.60
N SER A 70 -13.75 12.44 0.80
CA SER A 70 -13.84 12.11 -0.62
C SER A 70 -13.98 10.61 -0.83
N ALA A 71 -14.90 10.22 -1.70
CA ALA A 71 -14.98 8.83 -2.11
C ALA A 71 -13.73 8.37 -2.91
N GLY A 72 -13.02 9.30 -3.55
CA GLY A 72 -11.84 8.98 -4.36
C GLY A 72 -10.68 8.48 -3.50
N PHE A 73 -10.31 9.26 -2.47
CA PHE A 73 -9.25 8.90 -1.53
C PHE A 73 -9.60 7.65 -0.73
N LEU A 74 -10.84 7.55 -0.23
CA LEU A 74 -11.29 6.38 0.53
C LEU A 74 -11.24 5.09 -0.30
N ARG A 75 -11.52 5.16 -1.62
CA ARG A 75 -11.38 3.99 -2.52
C ARG A 75 -9.93 3.58 -2.75
N LEU A 76 -8.98 4.51 -2.72
CA LEU A 76 -7.55 4.19 -2.80
C LEU A 76 -7.13 3.37 -1.57
N VAL A 77 -7.46 3.87 -0.37
CA VAL A 77 -7.18 3.18 0.88
C VAL A 77 -7.85 1.81 0.91
N GLN A 78 -9.15 1.74 0.59
CA GLN A 78 -9.90 0.49 0.55
C GLN A 78 -9.28 -0.54 -0.40
N GLY A 79 -8.79 -0.10 -1.57
CA GLY A 79 -8.13 -0.97 -2.52
C GLY A 79 -6.87 -1.61 -1.94
N LEU A 80 -6.02 -0.83 -1.27
CA LEU A 80 -4.83 -1.35 -0.61
C LEU A 80 -5.20 -2.32 0.50
N VAL A 81 -6.23 -1.99 1.31
CA VAL A 81 -6.70 -2.82 2.41
C VAL A 81 -7.18 -4.19 1.93
N LEU A 82 -7.95 -4.24 0.85
CA LEU A 82 -8.48 -5.49 0.31
C LEU A 82 -7.37 -6.40 -0.26
N THR A 83 -6.41 -5.83 -0.98
CA THR A 83 -5.34 -6.61 -1.59
C THR A 83 -4.33 -7.10 -0.56
N ALA A 84 -3.89 -6.24 0.36
CA ALA A 84 -3.05 -6.67 1.48
C ALA A 84 -3.77 -7.68 2.37
N GLY A 85 -5.06 -7.47 2.66
CA GLY A 85 -5.87 -8.39 3.47
C GLY A 85 -5.98 -9.80 2.86
N THR A 86 -5.97 -9.91 1.52
CA THR A 86 -5.95 -11.21 0.84
C THR A 86 -4.65 -11.97 1.12
N ALA A 87 -3.49 -11.33 0.95
CA ALA A 87 -2.19 -11.95 1.24
C ALA A 87 -2.04 -12.27 2.73
N ILE A 88 -2.43 -11.34 3.61
CA ILE A 88 -2.40 -11.58 5.07
C ILE A 88 -3.27 -12.78 5.43
N GLY A 89 -4.51 -12.85 4.91
CA GLY A 89 -5.43 -13.95 5.22
C GLY A 89 -4.92 -15.33 4.81
N LEU A 90 -3.96 -15.41 3.89
CA LEU A 90 -3.35 -16.67 3.44
C LEU A 90 -2.11 -17.06 4.25
N TRP A 91 -1.34 -16.08 4.72
CA TRP A 91 0.04 -16.33 5.18
C TRP A 91 0.33 -15.93 6.63
N TRP A 92 -0.56 -15.21 7.33
CA TRP A 92 -0.19 -14.56 8.61
C TRP A 92 0.17 -15.53 9.75
N ASP A 93 -0.45 -16.70 9.78
CA ASP A 93 -0.27 -17.72 10.81
C ASP A 93 0.64 -18.87 10.36
N ASP A 94 1.30 -18.69 9.22
CA ASP A 94 2.19 -19.66 8.62
C ASP A 94 3.65 -19.35 8.97
N PHE A 95 4.16 -20.11 9.94
CA PHE A 95 5.53 -20.01 10.45
C PHE A 95 6.45 -21.12 9.93
N ASP A 96 5.95 -21.97 9.03
CA ASP A 96 6.74 -23.05 8.47
C ASP A 96 7.72 -22.53 7.42
N GLN A 97 8.82 -23.25 7.22
CA GLN A 97 9.75 -22.93 6.14
C GLN A 97 9.08 -23.10 4.77
N LEU A 98 9.39 -22.19 3.85
CA LEU A 98 8.90 -22.22 2.49
C LEU A 98 9.58 -23.36 1.70
N ASP A 99 8.77 -24.23 1.12
CA ASP A 99 9.20 -25.01 -0.05
C ASP A 99 9.11 -24.15 -1.33
N SER A 100 9.60 -24.68 -2.44
CA SER A 100 9.64 -23.95 -3.71
C SER A 100 8.27 -23.57 -4.26
N GLU A 101 7.24 -24.39 -4.02
CA GLU A 101 5.88 -24.13 -4.50
C GLU A 101 5.24 -23.00 -3.71
N ARG A 102 5.33 -23.07 -2.38
CA ARG A 102 4.84 -22.03 -1.48
C ARG A 102 5.59 -20.72 -1.66
N ALA A 103 6.90 -20.77 -1.92
CA ALA A 103 7.68 -19.58 -2.20
C ALA A 103 7.19 -18.85 -3.46
N ALA A 104 6.83 -19.59 -4.51
CA ALA A 104 6.27 -19.02 -5.73
C ALA A 104 4.89 -18.39 -5.48
N LEU A 105 4.02 -19.04 -4.70
CA LEU A 105 2.71 -18.49 -4.35
C LEU A 105 2.81 -17.21 -3.51
N LEU A 106 3.68 -17.22 -2.49
CA LEU A 106 3.93 -16.03 -1.67
C LEU A 106 4.49 -14.89 -2.53
N HIS A 107 5.42 -15.20 -3.44
CA HIS A 107 5.96 -14.22 -4.37
C HIS A 107 4.87 -13.60 -5.24
N ASP A 108 4.00 -14.41 -5.85
CA ASP A 108 2.89 -13.93 -6.67
C ASP A 108 1.93 -13.03 -5.89
N ASP A 109 1.61 -13.38 -4.64
CA ASP A 109 0.72 -12.59 -3.80
C ASP A 109 1.35 -11.24 -3.40
N LEU A 110 2.64 -11.23 -3.03
CA LEU A 110 3.37 -10.01 -2.72
C LEU A 110 3.60 -9.14 -3.97
N ALA A 111 3.87 -9.75 -5.12
CA ALA A 111 4.04 -9.05 -6.39
C ALA A 111 2.75 -8.33 -6.80
N ARG A 112 1.59 -8.98 -6.69
CA ARG A 112 0.29 -8.34 -6.94
C ARG A 112 0.04 -7.14 -6.04
N PHE A 113 0.39 -7.25 -4.76
CA PHE A 113 0.29 -6.11 -3.85
C PHE A 113 1.25 -4.99 -4.25
N ALA A 114 2.51 -5.32 -4.56
CA ALA A 114 3.52 -4.35 -4.96
C ALA A 114 3.11 -3.60 -6.24
N GLU A 115 2.56 -4.29 -7.24
CA GLU A 115 2.04 -3.68 -8.47
C GLU A 115 0.96 -2.63 -8.16
N GLN A 116 -0.01 -2.97 -7.30
CA GLN A 116 -1.05 -2.02 -6.91
C GLN A 116 -0.48 -0.85 -6.10
N ALA A 117 0.45 -1.10 -5.18
CA ALA A 117 1.12 -0.04 -4.42
C ALA A 117 1.85 0.94 -5.35
N GLU A 118 2.52 0.45 -6.39
CA GLU A 118 3.18 1.27 -7.41
C GLU A 118 2.19 2.08 -8.26
N GLU A 119 1.05 1.50 -8.63
CA GLU A 119 -0.03 2.24 -9.30
C GLU A 119 -0.55 3.40 -8.44
N VAL A 120 -0.78 3.15 -7.14
CA VAL A 120 -1.21 4.18 -6.18
C VAL A 120 -0.13 5.25 -5.97
N LEU A 121 1.14 4.86 -5.80
CA LEU A 121 2.27 5.78 -5.69
C LEU A 121 2.36 6.71 -6.90
N THR A 122 2.26 6.14 -8.10
CA THR A 122 2.26 6.90 -9.36
C THR A 122 1.11 7.91 -9.39
N LEU A 123 -0.10 7.45 -9.07
CA LEU A 123 -1.30 8.28 -9.10
C LEU A 123 -1.20 9.44 -8.11
N LEU A 124 -0.77 9.16 -6.88
CA LEU A 124 -0.59 10.16 -5.82
C LEU A 124 0.51 11.16 -6.21
N ALA A 125 1.65 10.70 -6.74
CA ALA A 125 2.74 11.58 -7.13
C ALA A 125 2.33 12.56 -8.23
N VAL A 126 1.65 12.08 -9.27
CA VAL A 126 1.19 12.91 -10.40
C VAL A 126 0.23 14.00 -9.94
N ASN A 127 -0.74 13.65 -9.09
CA ASN A 127 -1.83 14.56 -8.74
C ASN A 127 -1.59 15.35 -7.44
N GLY A 128 -0.67 14.90 -6.59
CA GLY A 128 -0.19 15.60 -5.41
C GLY A 128 0.96 16.58 -5.69
N GLY A 129 1.53 16.55 -6.91
CA GLY A 129 2.65 17.40 -7.29
C GLY A 129 4.02 16.89 -6.82
N TRP A 130 4.16 15.58 -6.60
CA TRP A 130 5.37 14.93 -6.09
C TRP A 130 6.11 14.11 -7.15
N THR A 131 5.77 14.26 -8.43
CA THR A 131 6.39 13.50 -9.54
C THR A 131 7.93 13.49 -9.49
N ARG A 132 8.56 14.62 -9.14
CA ARG A 132 10.02 14.68 -9.00
C ARG A 132 10.57 13.79 -7.88
N LEU A 133 9.86 13.71 -6.76
CA LEU A 133 10.24 12.82 -5.65
C LEU A 133 10.06 11.35 -6.05
N ASP A 134 9.00 11.05 -6.79
CA ASP A 134 8.76 9.70 -7.31
C ASP A 134 9.79 9.29 -8.38
N GLU A 135 10.24 10.21 -9.23
CA GLU A 135 11.36 9.99 -10.15
C GLU A 135 12.68 9.68 -9.42
N GLU A 136 12.93 10.35 -8.29
CA GLU A 136 14.10 10.08 -7.44
C GLU A 136 13.98 8.72 -6.75
N ARG A 137 12.79 8.36 -6.24
CA ARG A 137 12.50 7.05 -5.62
C ARG A 137 12.75 5.88 -6.58
N ARG A 138 12.36 6.01 -7.85
CA ARG A 138 12.52 4.94 -8.87
C ARG A 138 13.93 4.81 -9.41
N ARG A 139 14.84 5.75 -9.11
CA ARG A 139 16.19 5.71 -9.65
C ARG A 139 16.94 4.52 -9.03
N PRO A 140 17.52 3.62 -9.85
CA PRO A 140 18.39 2.57 -9.32
C PRO A 140 19.58 3.21 -8.61
N ALA A 141 19.91 2.68 -7.43
CA ALA A 141 21.07 3.08 -6.63
C ALA A 141 22.40 2.81 -7.34
#